data_AF-A0A1F2R827-F1
#
_entry.id   AF-A0A1F2R827-F1
#
_cell.length_a   1.000
_cell.length_b   1.000
_cell.length_c   1.000
_cell.angle_alpha   90.00
_cell.angle_beta   90.00
_cell.angle_gamma   90.00
#
_symmetry.space_group_name_H-M   'P 1'
#
loop_
_entity.id
_entity.type
_entity.pdbx_description
1 polymer ?
#
loop_
_entity_poly.entity_id
_entity_poly.type
_entity_poly.pdbx_seq_one_letter_code
_entity_poly.pdbx_strand_id
1 'polypeptide(L)'
;MKYVNSDTGVEIELTGLTEEKAKFYRQAVERFRKNVDWLVFEEFVFGPMSPLYSDRKSRLEVIEDRLYLVLEDMWLQLGVQQGMVKAETKQEDHAIGERRQEKRSRQTAGRPNVARNRHLAATR
;
A
#
# COMPACT_ATOMS: atom_id res chain seq x y z
N MET A 1 1.31 25.72 4.59
CA MET A 1 1.45 24.97 5.86
C MET A 1 2.40 23.80 5.60
N LYS A 2 3.19 23.35 6.59
CA LYS A 2 4.10 22.20 6.39
C LYS A 2 3.94 21.16 7.49
N TYR A 3 4.13 19.91 7.12
CA TYR A 3 4.29 18.79 8.02
C TYR A 3 5.77 18.38 8.06
N VAL A 4 6.29 18.11 9.24
CA VAL A 4 7.66 17.63 9.45
C VAL A 4 7.60 16.49 10.45
N ASN A 5 7.99 15.30 10.01
CA ASN A 5 8.21 14.16 10.87
C ASN A 5 9.64 14.27 11.45
N SER A 6 9.73 14.44 12.77
CA SER A 6 11.02 14.63 13.45
C SER A 6 11.84 13.34 13.56
N ASP A 7 11.19 12.18 13.49
CA ASP A 7 11.83 10.87 13.65
C ASP A 7 12.43 10.36 12.33
N THR A 8 11.77 10.65 11.20
CA THR A 8 12.21 10.20 9.86
C THR A 8 12.82 11.32 9.00
N GLY A 9 12.64 12.58 9.39
CA GLY A 9 13.04 13.74 8.59
C GLY A 9 12.15 14.01 7.37
N VAL A 10 11.01 13.32 7.22
CA VAL A 10 10.07 13.55 6.12
C VAL A 10 9.45 14.94 6.26
N GLU A 11 9.57 15.74 5.20
CA GLU A 11 8.94 17.05 5.09
C GLU A 11 7.91 17.05 3.95
N ILE A 12 6.68 17.45 4.25
CA ILE A 12 5.61 17.54 3.25
C ILE A 12 4.97 18.92 3.31
N GLU A 13 5.04 19.64 2.20
CA GLU A 13 4.38 20.92 2.04
C GLU A 13 2.90 20.74 1.71
N LEU A 14 2.01 21.24 2.57
CA LEU A 14 0.57 21.18 2.39
C LEU A 14 0.07 22.42 1.65
N THR A 15 0.45 22.54 0.37
CA THR A 15 -0.01 23.62 -0.53
C THR A 15 -1.35 23.27 -1.16
N GLY A 16 -2.24 24.25 -1.34
CA GLY A 16 -3.50 24.05 -2.08
C GLY A 16 -4.59 23.29 -1.33
N LEU A 17 -4.48 23.14 -0.01
CA LEU A 17 -5.58 22.57 0.78
C LEU A 17 -6.78 23.51 0.81
N THR A 18 -7.97 22.93 0.67
CA THR A 18 -9.23 23.61 0.99
C THR A 18 -9.33 23.88 2.48
N GLU A 19 -10.19 24.82 2.89
CA GLU A 19 -10.38 25.15 4.30
C GLU A 19 -10.84 23.94 5.13
N GLU A 20 -11.73 23.12 4.56
CA GLU A 20 -12.19 21.88 5.17
C GLU A 20 -11.04 20.90 5.43
N LYS A 21 -10.21 20.63 4.40
CA LYS A 21 -9.05 19.76 4.51
C LYS A 21 -8.01 20.30 5.50
N ALA A 22 -7.82 21.62 5.55
CA ALA A 22 -6.94 22.26 6.51
C ALA A 22 -7.45 22.14 7.95
N LYS A 23 -8.78 22.25 8.16
CA LYS A 23 -9.41 22.03 9.48
C LYS A 23 -9.29 20.57 9.91
N PHE A 24 -9.54 19.65 8.99
CA PHE A 24 -9.39 18.22 9.23
C PHE A 24 -7.95 17.85 9.60
N TYR A 25 -6.96 18.39 8.88
CA TYR A 25 -5.55 18.20 9.20
C TYR A 25 -5.21 18.66 10.62
N ARG A 26 -5.67 19.85 11.05
CA ARG A 26 -5.43 20.33 12.42
C ARG A 26 -6.02 19.38 13.48
N GLN A 27 -7.19 18.83 13.21
CA GLN A 27 -7.83 17.84 14.08
C GLN A 27 -7.08 16.51 14.13
N ALA A 28 -6.50 16.07 13.02
CA ALA A 28 -5.63 14.90 12.97
C ALA A 28 -4.36 15.14 13.80
N VAL A 29 -3.69 16.28 13.61
CA VAL A 29 -2.51 16.66 14.40
C VAL A 29 -2.81 16.66 15.91
N GLU A 30 -3.96 17.19 16.32
CA GLU A 30 -4.35 17.21 17.73
C GLU A 30 -4.54 15.81 18.30
N ARG A 31 -5.22 14.92 17.55
CA ARG A 31 -5.40 13.51 17.95
C ARG A 31 -4.07 12.76 18.00
N PHE A 32 -3.22 12.97 17.01
CA PHE A 32 -1.87 12.41 16.97
C PHE A 32 -1.06 12.81 18.21
N ARG A 33 -1.06 14.10 18.56
CA ARG A 33 -0.37 14.61 19.77
C ARG A 33 -0.93 14.08 21.07
N LYS A 34 -2.22 13.74 21.10
CA LYS A 34 -2.88 13.11 22.25
C LYS A 34 -2.57 11.60 22.34
N ASN A 35 -1.82 11.05 21.38
CA ASN A 35 -1.52 9.62 21.29
C ASN A 35 -2.78 8.76 21.41
N VAL A 36 -3.84 9.12 20.66
CA VAL A 36 -5.07 8.32 20.64
C VAL A 36 -4.80 6.92 20.09
N ASP A 37 -5.65 5.97 20.43
CA ASP A 37 -5.57 4.59 19.93
C ASP A 37 -5.40 4.55 18.40
N TRP A 38 -4.51 3.69 17.94
CA TRP A 38 -4.11 3.58 16.54
C TRP A 38 -5.28 3.30 15.59
N LEU A 39 -6.20 2.40 15.97
CA LEU A 39 -7.37 2.06 15.15
C LEU A 39 -8.41 3.17 15.18
N VAL A 40 -8.58 3.85 16.33
CA VAL A 40 -9.43 5.04 16.43
C VAL A 40 -8.91 6.17 15.54
N PHE A 41 -7.58 6.33 15.47
CA PHE A 41 -6.96 7.28 14.56
C PHE A 41 -7.22 6.90 13.10
N GLU A 42 -7.01 5.63 12.75
CA GLU A 42 -7.25 5.07 11.41
C GLU A 42 -8.67 5.34 10.93
N GLU A 43 -9.66 5.01 11.77
CA GLU A 43 -11.08 5.21 11.45
C GLU A 43 -11.38 6.69 11.24
N PHE A 44 -10.79 7.58 12.05
CA PHE A 44 -10.96 9.01 11.85
C PHE A 44 -10.35 9.52 10.54
N VAL A 45 -9.11 9.13 10.21
CA VAL A 45 -8.40 9.69 9.06
C VAL A 45 -8.76 9.03 7.74
N PHE A 46 -8.97 7.71 7.72
CA PHE A 46 -9.24 6.91 6.52
C PHE A 46 -10.66 6.37 6.44
N GLY A 47 -11.50 6.64 7.45
CA GLY A 47 -12.89 6.20 7.43
C GLY A 47 -13.77 6.94 6.41
N PRO A 48 -15.03 6.49 6.24
CA PRO A 48 -15.92 6.95 5.18
C PRO A 48 -16.22 8.45 5.20
N MET A 49 -16.15 9.08 6.37
CA MET A 49 -16.42 10.51 6.56
C MET A 49 -15.19 11.39 6.32
N SER A 50 -14.06 10.79 5.92
CA SER A 50 -12.84 11.53 5.67
C SER A 50 -12.96 12.41 4.42
N PRO A 51 -12.59 13.70 4.50
CA PRO A 51 -12.57 14.60 3.35
C PRO A 51 -11.46 14.26 2.34
N LEU A 52 -10.66 13.21 2.60
CA LEU A 52 -9.71 12.66 1.63
C LEU A 52 -10.40 12.16 0.37
N TYR A 53 -11.62 11.63 0.50
CA TYR A 53 -12.34 10.99 -0.60
C TYR A 53 -13.28 11.93 -1.34
N SER A 54 -13.55 13.11 -0.78
CA SER A 54 -14.36 14.15 -1.42
C SER A 54 -13.73 14.57 -2.76
N ASP A 55 -14.54 14.59 -3.81
CA ASP A 55 -14.19 15.06 -5.15
C ASP A 55 -13.05 14.30 -5.86
N ARG A 56 -12.73 13.08 -5.41
CA ARG A 56 -11.70 12.23 -6.02
C ARG A 56 -12.31 11.22 -6.98
N LYS A 57 -11.71 11.07 -8.17
CA LYS A 57 -12.22 10.18 -9.23
C LYS A 57 -11.58 8.80 -9.17
N SER A 58 -10.45 8.65 -8.48
CA SER A 58 -9.76 7.37 -8.36
C SER A 58 -9.00 7.24 -7.04
N ARG A 59 -8.71 5.99 -6.66
CA ARG A 59 -7.84 5.67 -5.53
C ARG A 59 -6.42 6.23 -5.71
N LEU A 60 -5.94 6.31 -6.96
CA LEU A 60 -4.61 6.83 -7.26
C LEU A 60 -4.49 8.33 -6.92
N GLU A 61 -5.52 9.11 -7.23
CA GLU A 61 -5.59 10.52 -6.84
C GLU A 61 -5.62 10.74 -5.32
N VAL A 62 -6.10 9.75 -4.55
CA VAL A 62 -6.11 9.82 -3.09
C VAL A 62 -4.71 9.57 -2.54
N ILE A 63 -4.04 8.50 -2.97
CA ILE A 63 -2.73 8.13 -2.43
C ILE A 63 -1.62 9.12 -2.80
N GLU A 64 -1.78 9.85 -3.90
CA GLU A 64 -0.87 10.92 -4.32
C GLU A 64 -1.19 12.28 -3.66
N ASP A 65 -2.32 12.39 -2.93
CA ASP A 65 -2.70 13.61 -2.23
C ASP A 65 -1.74 13.87 -1.06
N ARG A 66 -1.22 15.10 -0.97
CA ARG A 66 -0.26 15.47 0.09
C ARG A 66 -0.86 15.34 1.49
N LEU A 67 -2.16 15.57 1.65
CA LEU A 67 -2.84 15.35 2.93
C LEU A 67 -2.89 13.85 3.26
N TYR A 68 -3.15 12.98 2.28
CA TYR A 68 -3.14 11.54 2.48
C TYR A 68 -1.78 11.08 3.01
N LEU A 69 -0.69 11.47 2.33
CA LEU A 69 0.67 11.09 2.70
C LEU A 69 1.04 11.51 4.14
N VAL A 70 0.63 12.72 4.54
CA VAL A 70 0.87 13.20 5.91
C VAL A 70 0.08 12.40 6.95
N LEU A 71 -1.19 12.09 6.66
CA LEU A 71 -2.04 11.32 7.57
C LEU A 71 -1.58 9.87 7.69
N GLU A 72 -1.10 9.28 6.58
CA GLU A 72 -0.48 7.96 6.55
C GLU A 72 0.79 7.92 7.40
N ASP A 73 1.66 8.91 7.26
CA ASP A 73 2.88 8.99 8.06
C ASP A 73 2.59 9.14 9.57
N MET A 74 1.61 9.96 9.95
CA MET A 74 1.14 10.06 11.35
C MET A 74 0.57 8.74 11.87
N TRP A 75 -0.24 8.06 11.05
CA TRP A 75 -0.85 6.79 11.42
C TRP A 75 0.21 5.70 11.61
N LEU A 76 1.20 5.63 10.72
CA LEU A 76 2.33 4.70 10.86
C LEU A 76 3.17 5.00 12.10
N GLN A 77 3.46 6.27 12.39
CA GLN A 77 4.15 6.67 13.61
C GLN A 77 3.41 6.25 14.87
N LEU A 78 2.09 6.49 14.94
CA LEU A 78 1.27 6.01 16.07
C LEU A 78 1.33 4.50 16.20
N GLY A 79 1.23 3.79 15.07
CA GLY A 79 1.33 2.33 15.04
C GLY A 79 2.66 1.83 15.59
N VAL A 80 3.77 2.47 15.24
CA VAL A 80 5.10 2.15 15.78
C VAL A 80 5.18 2.47 17.28
N GLN A 81 4.72 3.66 17.69
CA GLN A 81 4.74 4.09 19.10
C GLN A 81 3.91 3.17 20.01
N GLN A 82 2.80 2.63 19.50
CA GLN A 82 1.90 1.73 20.23
C GLN A 82 2.24 0.25 20.04
N GLY A 83 3.26 -0.08 19.23
CA GLY A 83 3.69 -1.46 18.97
C GLY A 83 2.80 -2.26 18.01
N MET A 84 1.90 -1.59 17.29
CA MET A 84 1.01 -2.20 16.29
C MET A 84 1.71 -2.40 14.93
N VAL A 85 2.69 -1.56 14.62
CA VAL A 85 3.49 -1.61 13.38
C VAL A 85 4.96 -1.81 13.75
N LYS A 86 5.65 -2.72 13.06
CA LYS A 86 7.10 -2.84 13.21
C LYS A 86 7.77 -1.70 12.47
N ALA A 87 8.67 -0.99 13.14
CA ALA A 87 9.56 -0.06 12.46
C ALA A 87 10.44 -0.84 11.49
N GLU A 88 10.20 -0.69 10.19
CA GLU A 88 11.15 -1.18 9.19
C GLU A 88 12.40 -0.30 9.29
N THR A 89 13.47 -0.89 9.80
CA THR A 89 14.81 -0.28 9.76
C THR A 89 15.22 -0.28 8.29
N LYS A 90 15.00 0.85 7.59
CA LYS A 90 15.54 1.05 6.24
C LYS A 90 17.06 1.12 6.34
N GLN A 91 17.71 -0.04 6.21
CA GLN A 91 19.00 -0.11 5.56
C GLN A 91 18.71 0.07 4.07
N GLU A 92 19.24 1.14 3.48
CA GLU A 92 19.15 1.41 2.05
C GLU A 92 19.69 0.20 1.28
N ASP A 93 18.81 -0.49 0.55
CA ASP A 93 19.22 -1.25 -0.63
C ASP A 93 18.11 -1.17 -1.66
N HIS A 94 18.42 -0.44 -2.74
CA HIS A 94 17.65 -0.46 -3.97
C HIS A 94 17.60 -1.89 -4.53
N ALA A 95 16.50 -2.59 -4.30
CA ALA A 95 16.13 -3.74 -5.11
C ALA A 95 14.62 -3.71 -5.36
N ILE A 96 14.27 -3.26 -6.57
CA ILE A 96 12.96 -3.49 -7.19
C ILE A 96 12.81 -5.01 -7.29
N GLY A 97 12.16 -5.60 -6.28
CA GLY A 97 11.87 -7.03 -6.22
C GLY A 97 10.88 -7.40 -7.32
N GLU A 98 11.38 -8.09 -8.34
CA GLU A 98 10.61 -8.69 -9.42
C GLU A 98 9.38 -9.44 -8.87
N ARG A 99 8.20 -9.08 -9.37
CA ARG A 99 6.98 -9.88 -9.22
C ARG A 99 7.23 -11.26 -9.82
N ARG A 100 7.52 -12.23 -8.95
CA ARG A 100 7.52 -13.65 -9.31
C ARG A 100 6.07 -14.06 -9.60
N GLN A 101 5.69 -13.99 -10.89
CA GLN A 101 4.49 -14.64 -11.41
C GLN A 101 4.65 -16.15 -11.23
N GLU A 102 4.05 -16.69 -10.18
CA GLU A 102 3.84 -18.13 -10.06
C GLU A 102 2.75 -18.53 -11.07
N LYS A 103 3.20 -18.92 -12.26
CA LYS A 103 2.35 -19.50 -13.30
C LYS A 103 1.73 -20.79 -12.77
N ARG A 104 0.44 -20.72 -12.44
CA ARG A 104 -0.50 -21.85 -12.44
C ARG A 104 -0.40 -22.60 -13.77
N SER A 105 0.39 -23.67 -13.81
CA SER A 105 0.33 -24.66 -14.88
C SER A 105 -0.69 -25.73 -14.51
N ARG A 106 -1.87 -25.60 -15.11
CA ARG A 106 -2.86 -26.68 -15.29
C ARG A 106 -2.13 -27.92 -15.83
N GLN A 107 -2.04 -28.99 -15.03
CA GLN A 107 -1.76 -30.32 -15.55
C GLN A 107 -3.06 -30.89 -16.12
N THR A 108 -3.21 -30.79 -17.44
CA THR A 108 -4.15 -31.62 -18.21
C THR A 108 -3.35 -32.59 -19.06
N ALA A 109 -3.80 -33.84 -19.01
CA ALA A 109 -3.29 -35.07 -19.60
C ALA A 109 -2.82 -34.98 -21.07
N GLY A 110 -1.83 -35.81 -21.41
CA GLY A 110 -1.71 -36.33 -22.77
C GLY A 110 -0.32 -36.78 -23.25
N ARG A 111 -0.07 -38.09 -23.14
CA ARG A 111 0.80 -38.96 -23.96
C ARG A 111 2.33 -38.89 -23.80
N PRO A 112 2.98 -40.06 -23.63
CA PRO A 112 4.22 -40.37 -24.28
C PRO A 112 4.00 -41.24 -25.52
N ASN A 113 4.62 -40.77 -26.59
CA ASN A 113 4.86 -41.39 -27.88
C ASN A 113 5.70 -42.68 -27.69
N VAL A 114 5.22 -43.83 -28.20
CA VAL A 114 6.04 -45.03 -28.35
C VAL A 114 6.06 -45.40 -29.83
N ALA A 115 7.09 -44.88 -30.52
CA ALA A 115 7.53 -45.42 -31.79
C ALA A 115 8.29 -46.73 -31.52
N ARG A 116 7.81 -47.84 -32.08
CA ARG A 116 8.64 -49.04 -32.27
C ARG A 116 8.29 -49.71 -33.59
N ASN A 117 9.21 -49.53 -34.54
CA ASN A 117 9.30 -50.23 -35.83
C ASN A 117 9.35 -51.75 -35.68
N ARG A 118 8.68 -52.46 -36.60
CA ARG A 118 9.16 -53.60 -37.44
C ARG A 118 7.95 -54.41 -37.94
N HIS A 119 7.65 -54.35 -39.24
CA HIS A 119 8.02 -55.36 -40.26
C HIS A 119 7.26 -56.70 -40.13
N LEU A 120 6.31 -56.94 -41.04
CA LEU A 120 6.36 -57.97 -42.10
C LEU A 120 4.96 -58.45 -42.53
N ALA A 121 4.81 -58.53 -43.86
CA ALA A 121 4.05 -59.50 -44.65
C ALA A 121 2.52 -59.52 -44.51
N ALA A 122 1.71 -59.86 -45.51
CA ALA A 122 1.77 -59.98 -46.96
C ALA A 122 0.38 -60.54 -47.32
N THR A 123 -0.18 -60.19 -48.50
CA THR A 123 -1.22 -60.96 -49.22
C THR A 123 -2.59 -61.10 -48.52
N ARG A 124 -3.75 -61.03 -49.18
CA ARG A 124 -4.13 -61.07 -50.59
C ARG A 124 -5.56 -60.51 -50.68
#